data_AF-A0A645J589-F1
#
_entry.id   AF-A0A645J589-F1
#
_cell.length_a   1.000
_cell.length_b   1.000
_cell.length_c   1.000
_cell.angle_alpha   90.00
_cell.angle_beta   90.00
_cell.angle_gamma   90.00
#
_symmetry.space_group_name_H-M   'P 1'
#
loop_
_entity.id
_entity.type
_entity.pdbx_description
1 polymer ?
#
loop_
_entity_poly.entity_id
_entity_poly.type
_entity_poly.pdbx_seq_one_letter_code
_entity_poly.pdbx_strand_id
1 'polypeptide(L)'
;MIKVLSNKGGITGINFCTEFLTEDSVSKIEDMIKHIKHIKNIGGVDVIALGTDFDGIHSKVEIEDASQMHKLIYALEKEKFSEDEIEKICYKNIERVIKDILK
;
A
#
# COMPACT_ATOMS: atom_id res chain seq x y z
N MET A 1 -9.76 10.39 8.11
CA MET A 1 -10.08 8.95 8.23
C MET A 1 -8.89 8.11 8.64
N ILE A 2 -7.72 8.22 7.97
CA ILE A 2 -6.50 7.41 8.25
C ILE A 2 -6.16 7.32 9.75
N LYS A 3 -6.10 8.45 10.46
CA LYS A 3 -5.77 8.45 11.90
C LYS A 3 -6.79 7.68 12.75
N VAL A 4 -8.07 7.79 12.41
CA VAL A 4 -9.15 7.08 13.12
C VAL A 4 -9.02 5.58 12.91
N LEU A 5 -8.75 5.15 11.67
CA LEU A 5 -8.54 3.74 11.34
C LEU A 5 -7.32 3.16 12.06
N SER A 6 -6.20 3.89 12.03
CA SER A 6 -4.98 3.54 12.77
C SER A 6 -5.23 3.40 14.27
N ASN A 7 -5.90 4.38 14.89
CA ASN A 7 -6.23 4.35 16.32
C ASN A 7 -7.16 3.19 16.72
N LYS A 8 -7.84 2.56 15.76
CA LYS A 8 -8.70 1.39 15.96
C LYS A 8 -8.01 0.06 15.63
N GLY A 9 -6.71 0.09 15.29
CA GLY A 9 -5.96 -1.10 14.87
C GLY A 9 -6.32 -1.61 13.48
N GLY A 10 -7.06 -0.83 12.69
CA GLY A 10 -7.42 -1.17 11.32
C GLY A 10 -6.26 -0.99 10.34
N ILE A 11 -6.55 -1.26 9.08
CA ILE A 11 -5.61 -1.14 7.95
C ILE A 11 -6.30 -0.59 6.71
N THR A 12 -5.53 0.02 5.81
CA THR A 12 -5.98 0.48 4.49
C THR A 12 -5.06 -0.08 3.41
N GLY A 13 -5.64 -0.61 2.33
CA GLY A 13 -4.91 -1.09 1.17
C GLY A 13 -4.50 0.06 0.25
N ILE A 14 -3.28 0.03 -0.27
CA ILE A 14 -2.85 0.90 -1.38
C ILE A 14 -3.42 0.33 -2.68
N ASN A 15 -4.27 1.12 -3.36
CA ASN A 15 -4.91 0.76 -4.64
C ASN A 15 -4.06 1.23 -5.82
N PHE A 16 -4.04 0.47 -6.92
CA PHE A 16 -3.26 0.77 -8.13
C PHE A 16 -4.11 1.43 -9.24
N CYS A 17 -5.37 1.74 -8.98
CA CYS A 17 -6.23 2.51 -9.87
C CYS A 17 -5.72 3.94 -10.01
N THR A 18 -5.50 4.37 -11.26
CA THR A 18 -5.00 5.71 -11.58
C THR A 18 -5.86 6.81 -10.94
N GLU A 19 -7.19 6.66 -10.99
CA GLU A 19 -8.16 7.64 -10.47
C GLU A 19 -8.02 7.92 -8.97
N PHE A 20 -7.41 7.01 -8.20
CA PHE A 20 -7.18 7.19 -6.77
C PHE A 20 -5.77 7.68 -6.43
N LEU A 21 -4.83 7.57 -7.37
CA LEU A 21 -3.42 7.86 -7.15
C LEU A 21 -3.02 9.24 -7.66
N THR A 22 -3.49 9.61 -8.84
CA THR A 22 -2.99 10.76 -9.59
C THR A 22 -4.04 11.33 -10.54
N GLU A 23 -3.83 12.56 -11.00
CA GLU A 23 -4.60 13.19 -12.08
C GLU A 23 -4.02 12.87 -13.47
N ASP A 24 -2.84 12.22 -13.52
CA ASP A 24 -2.22 11.72 -14.75
C ASP A 24 -2.99 10.52 -15.35
N SER A 25 -2.66 10.13 -16.58
CA SER A 25 -3.29 8.99 -17.25
C SER A 25 -2.70 7.62 -16.89
N VAL A 26 -1.64 7.56 -16.08
CA VAL A 26 -0.91 6.31 -15.74
C VAL A 26 -0.69 6.25 -14.24
N SER A 27 -1.05 5.12 -13.64
CA SER A 27 -0.71 4.79 -12.26
C SER A 27 0.76 4.41 -12.18
N LYS A 28 1.57 5.31 -11.63
CA LYS A 28 3.00 5.12 -11.47
C LYS A 28 3.35 4.68 -10.05
N ILE A 29 4.47 3.99 -9.93
CA ILE A 29 5.03 3.57 -8.64
C ILE A 29 5.35 4.79 -7.77
N GLU A 30 5.79 5.90 -8.36
CA GLU A 30 6.06 7.15 -7.63
C GLU A 30 4.83 7.69 -6.90
N ASP A 31 3.64 7.58 -7.51
CA ASP A 31 2.39 8.01 -6.89
C ASP A 31 2.01 7.08 -5.73
N MET A 32 2.15 5.76 -5.90
CA MET A 32 1.94 4.79 -4.83
C MET A 32 2.84 5.10 -3.62
N ILE A 33 4.13 5.37 -3.85
CA ILE A 33 5.09 5.74 -2.80
C ILE A 33 4.68 7.04 -2.10
N LYS A 34 4.21 8.05 -2.84
CA LYS A 34 3.73 9.31 -2.27
C LYS A 34 2.54 9.09 -1.34
N HIS A 35 1.58 8.25 -1.74
CA HIS A 35 0.43 7.87 -0.90
C HIS A 35 0.86 7.07 0.34
N ILE A 36 1.76 6.10 0.18
CA ILE A 36 2.32 5.32 1.31
C ILE A 36 3.00 6.26 2.33
N LYS A 37 3.84 7.20 1.88
CA LYS A 37 4.50 8.18 2.75
C LYS A 37 3.48 9.07 3.48
N HIS A 38 2.44 9.51 2.78
CA HIS A 38 1.37 10.32 3.37
C HIS A 38 0.62 9.55 4.47
N ILE A 39 0.23 8.30 4.19
CA ILE A 39 -0.48 7.45 5.16
C ILE A 39 0.43 7.15 6.36
N LYS A 40 1.71 6.81 6.13
CA LYS A 40 2.70 6.59 7.19
C LYS A 40 2.86 7.81 8.10
N ASN A 41 2.93 9.01 7.52
CA ASN A 41 3.05 10.25 8.28
C ASN A 41 1.84 10.52 9.20
N ILE A 42 0.64 10.12 8.79
CA ILE A 42 -0.59 10.37 9.57
C ILE A 42 -0.89 9.23 10.55
N GLY A 43 -0.87 7.99 10.07
CA GLY A 43 -1.36 6.80 10.78
C GLY A 43 -0.26 5.83 11.24
N GLY A 44 1.01 6.11 10.95
CA GLY A 44 2.10 5.16 11.14
C GLY A 44 2.12 4.08 10.05
N VAL A 45 3.16 3.24 10.05
CA VAL A 45 3.29 2.14 9.07
C VAL A 45 2.28 1.02 9.32
N ASP A 46 1.85 0.82 10.56
CA ASP A 46 1.03 -0.33 10.97
C ASP A 46 -0.43 -0.28 10.46
N VAL A 47 -0.84 0.81 9.80
CA VAL A 47 -2.16 0.94 9.16
C VAL A 47 -2.10 0.66 7.65
N ILE A 48 -0.92 0.42 7.07
CA ILE A 48 -0.76 0.28 5.62
C ILE A 48 -0.78 -1.21 5.23
N ALA A 49 -1.55 -1.55 4.21
CA ALA A 49 -1.52 -2.86 3.56
C ALA A 49 -1.50 -2.68 2.03
N LEU A 50 -1.35 -3.76 1.28
CA LEU A 50 -1.50 -3.77 -0.17
C LEU A 50 -2.96 -4.12 -0.55
N GLY A 51 -3.49 -3.43 -1.55
CA GLY A 51 -4.83 -3.67 -2.08
C GLY A 51 -4.88 -3.32 -3.55
N THR A 52 -4.13 -4.07 -4.36
CA THR A 52 -3.77 -3.72 -5.75
C THR A 52 -4.97 -3.55 -6.67
N ASP A 53 -6.06 -4.27 -6.38
CA ASP A 53 -7.25 -4.34 -7.24
C ASP A 53 -6.93 -4.92 -8.64
N PHE A 54 -5.97 -5.86 -8.69
CA PHE A 54 -5.70 -6.64 -9.90
C PHE A 54 -6.98 -7.33 -10.39
N ASP A 55 -7.13 -7.40 -11.71
CA ASP A 55 -8.33 -7.86 -12.41
C ASP A 55 -9.62 -7.04 -12.13
N GLY A 56 -9.56 -6.02 -11.26
CA GLY A 56 -10.69 -5.14 -10.91
C GLY A 56 -10.64 -3.74 -11.54
N ILE A 57 -9.48 -3.33 -12.08
CA ILE A 57 -9.26 -2.00 -12.66
C ILE A 57 -8.88 -2.06 -14.15
N HIS A 58 -9.22 -1.00 -14.88
CA HIS A 58 -8.85 -0.83 -16.30
C HIS A 58 -7.80 0.28 -16.51
N SER A 59 -7.08 0.63 -15.44
CA SER A 59 -6.05 1.66 -15.44
C SER A 59 -4.81 1.21 -16.22
N LYS A 60 -4.12 2.17 -16.87
CA LYS A 60 -2.76 1.94 -17.33
C LYS A 60 -1.81 2.00 -16.12
N VAL A 61 -1.12 0.90 -15.84
CA VAL A 61 -0.33 0.71 -14.60
C VAL A 61 1.13 0.33 -14.91
N GLU A 62 2.07 0.73 -14.04
CA GLU A 62 3.49 0.28 -14.15
C GLU A 62 3.75 -1.12 -13.55
N ILE A 63 2.82 -1.60 -12.71
CA ILE A 63 2.80 -2.93 -12.12
C ILE A 63 1.55 -3.63 -12.65
N GLU A 64 1.73 -4.44 -13.69
CA GLU A 64 0.62 -5.04 -14.43
C GLU A 64 -0.01 -6.23 -13.71
N ASP A 65 0.81 -6.99 -12.96
CA ASP A 65 0.39 -8.21 -12.28
C ASP A 65 1.28 -8.53 -11.08
N ALA A 66 0.94 -9.61 -10.38
CA ALA A 66 1.62 -10.06 -9.18
C ALA A 66 3.12 -10.39 -9.37
N SER A 67 3.55 -10.78 -10.57
CA SER A 67 4.98 -11.06 -10.85
C SER A 67 5.84 -9.79 -10.80
N GLN A 68 5.23 -8.62 -10.94
CA GLN A 68 5.91 -7.32 -11.00
C GLN A 68 5.96 -6.59 -9.65
N MET A 69 5.45 -7.19 -8.57
CA MET A 69 5.41 -6.55 -7.24
C MET A 69 6.79 -6.18 -6.68
N HIS A 70 7.84 -6.86 -7.13
CA HIS A 70 9.24 -6.54 -6.80
C HIS A 70 9.62 -5.08 -7.15
N LYS A 71 8.96 -4.47 -8.15
CA LYS A 71 9.20 -3.06 -8.53
C LYS A 71 8.80 -2.10 -7.41
N LEU A 72 7.66 -2.35 -6.73
CA LEU A 72 7.21 -1.54 -5.60
C LEU A 72 8.15 -1.70 -4.40
N ILE A 73 8.58 -2.94 -4.12
CA ILE A 73 9.52 -3.23 -3.03
C ILE A 73 10.83 -2.47 -3.24
N TYR A 74 11.41 -2.54 -4.44
CA TYR A 74 12.62 -1.80 -4.78
C TYR A 74 12.46 -0.27 -4.65
N ALA A 75 11.28 0.26 -5.00
CA ALA A 75 10.99 1.68 -4.80
C ALA A 75 10.90 2.08 -3.31
N LEU A 76 10.30 1.22 -2.48
CA LEU A 76 10.27 1.43 -1.02
C LEU A 76 11.68 1.41 -0.41
N GLU A 77 12.53 0.47 -0.82
CA GLU A 77 13.93 0.39 -0.40
C GLU A 77 14.71 1.66 -0.79
N LYS A 78 14.56 2.12 -2.04
CA LYS A 78 15.15 3.39 -2.52
C LYS A 78 14.73 4.58 -1.66
N GLU A 79 13.50 4.54 -1.17
CA GLU A 79 12.91 5.57 -0.32
C GLU A 79 13.19 5.37 1.17
N LYS A 80 14.14 4.48 1.48
CA LYS A 80 14.69 4.22 2.82
C LYS A 80 13.66 3.69 3.81
N PHE A 81 12.63 2.98 3.34
CA PHE A 81 11.82 2.15 4.22
C PHE A 81 12.69 1.01 4.74
N SER A 82 12.57 0.70 6.03
CA SER A 82 13.29 -0.44 6.59
C SER A 82 12.67 -1.75 6.12
N GLU A 83 13.44 -2.84 6.19
CA GLU A 83 12.95 -4.19 5.87
C GLU A 83 11.69 -4.53 6.70
N ASP A 84 11.67 -4.22 8.01
CA ASP A 84 10.49 -4.44 8.85
C ASP A 84 9.27 -3.63 8.38
N GLU A 85 9.47 -2.39 7.95
CA GLU A 85 8.38 -1.57 7.41
C GLU A 85 7.83 -2.15 6.10
N ILE A 86 8.72 -2.63 5.23
CA ILE A 86 8.34 -3.27 3.96
C ILE A 86 7.54 -4.55 4.23
N GLU A 87 8.02 -5.43 5.13
CA GLU A 87 7.28 -6.65 5.49
C GLU A 87 5.90 -6.35 6.10
N LYS A 88 5.81 -5.29 6.91
CA LYS A 88 4.53 -4.82 7.46
C LYS A 88 3.55 -4.41 6.39
N ILE A 89 4.00 -3.59 5.44
CA ILE A 89 3.18 -3.15 4.29
C ILE A 89 2.76 -4.35 3.44
N CYS A 90 3.68 -5.28 3.18
CA CYS A 90 3.44 -6.44 2.32
C CYS A 90 2.49 -7.48 2.92
N TYR A 91 2.63 -7.82 4.20
CA TYR A 91 1.80 -8.88 4.79
C TYR A 91 1.59 -8.78 6.32
N LYS A 92 2.55 -8.34 7.13
CA LYS A 92 2.40 -8.49 8.60
C LYS A 92 1.22 -7.68 9.17
N ASN A 93 0.89 -6.53 8.57
CA ASN A 93 -0.24 -5.71 9.02
C ASN A 93 -1.59 -6.38 8.76
N ILE A 94 -1.80 -6.96 7.57
CA ILE A 94 -3.03 -7.70 7.26
C ILE A 94 -3.09 -9.00 8.04
N GLU A 95 -1.96 -9.70 8.19
CA GLU A 95 -1.89 -10.92 8.99
C GLU A 95 -2.32 -10.68 10.44
N ARG A 96 -1.84 -9.58 11.07
CA ARG A 96 -2.29 -9.16 12.41
C ARG A 96 -3.81 -9.00 12.47
N VAL A 97 -4.40 -8.25 11.54
CA VAL A 97 -5.83 -7.97 11.52
C VAL A 97 -6.67 -9.24 11.33
N ILE A 98 -6.24 -10.14 10.44
CA ILE A 98 -6.91 -11.43 10.24
C ILE A 98 -6.89 -12.26 11.53
N LYS A 99 -5.74 -12.35 12.21
CA LYS A 99 -5.60 -13.08 13.49
C LYS A 99 -6.44 -12.46 14.61
N ASP A 100 -6.56 -11.13 14.64
CA ASP A 100 -7.36 -10.44 15.66
C ASP A 100 -8.86 -10.67 15.49
N ILE A 101 -9.33 -10.80 14.24
CA ILE A 101 -10.75 -10.97 13.89
C ILE A 101 -11.20 -12.44 13.95
N LEU A 102 -10.41 -13.36 13.40
CA LEU A 102 -10.79 -14.77 13.23
C LEU A 102 -10.52 -15.65 14.47
N LYS A 103 -10.62 -15.08 15.67
CA LYS A 103 -10.44 -15.84 16.92
C LYS A 103 -11.45 -16.97 17.08
#